data_AF-A0A7X8Q484-F1
#
_entry.id   AF-A0A7X8Q484-F1
#
_cell.length_a   1.000
_cell.length_b   1.000
_cell.length_c   1.000
_cell.angle_alpha   90.00
_cell.angle_beta   90.00
_cell.angle_gamma   90.00
#
_symmetry.space_group_name_H-M   'P 1'
#
loop_
_entity.id
_entity.type
_entity.pdbx_description
1 polymer ?
#
loop_
_entity_poly.entity_id
_entity_poly.type
_entity_poly.pdbx_seq_one_letter_code
_entity_poly.pdbx_strand_id
1 'polypeptide(L)' 'IVELKDGSWAGIEVKLGENEVDKASANLIKLANISTVKPSLLMILTNTQMAYRRPDGVYVIPLGCLKP' A
#
# COMPACT_ATOMS: atom_id res chain seq x y z
N ILE A 1 -3.39 -2.56 -8.13
CA ILE A 1 -2.96 -1.14 -8.19
C ILE A 1 -4.16 -0.27 -8.51
N VAL A 2 -4.07 1.03 -8.25
CA VAL A 2 -4.99 2.05 -8.78
C VAL A 2 -4.18 2.93 -9.73
N GLU A 3 -4.68 3.18 -10.93
CA GLU A 3 -4.04 4.03 -11.94
C GLU A 3 -5.01 5.11 -12.40
N LEU A 4 -4.53 6.33 -12.52
CA LEU A 4 -5.29 7.49 -13.00
C LEU A 4 -5.03 7.72 -14.50
N LYS A 5 -5.89 8.51 -15.13
CA LYS A 5 -5.80 8.81 -16.57
C LYS A 5 -4.51 9.51 -17.00
N ASP A 6 -3.81 10.15 -16.06
CA ASP A 6 -2.51 10.80 -16.29
C ASP A 6 -1.32 9.82 -16.19
N GLY A 7 -1.59 8.53 -15.99
CA GLY A 7 -0.58 7.48 -15.85
C GLY A 7 0.07 7.40 -14.46
N SER A 8 -0.34 8.27 -13.52
CA SER A 8 0.07 8.13 -12.13
C SER A 8 -0.63 6.94 -11.48
N TRP A 9 0.06 6.23 -10.59
CA TRP A 9 -0.48 5.02 -9.98
C TRP A 9 -0.10 4.85 -8.51
N ALA A 10 -0.90 4.07 -7.79
CA ALA A 10 -0.69 3.67 -6.41
C ALA A 10 -0.68 2.14 -6.28
N GLY A 11 0.29 1.63 -5.52
CA GLY A 11 0.36 0.23 -5.10
C GLY A 11 -0.48 0.03 -3.84
N ILE A 12 -1.43 -0.91 -3.89
CA ILE A 12 -2.26 -1.27 -2.74
C ILE A 12 -2.25 -2.79 -2.58
N GLU A 13 -1.82 -3.29 -1.43
CA GLU A 13 -1.89 -4.71 -1.06
C GLU A 13 -2.82 -4.89 0.14
N VAL A 14 -3.80 -5.78 0.03
CA VAL A 14 -4.81 -6.00 1.09
C VAL A 14 -4.37 -7.19 1.96
N LYS A 15 -4.29 -6.98 3.28
CA LYS A 15 -3.90 -8.01 4.26
C LYS A 15 -4.84 -7.99 5.47
N LEU A 16 -5.61 -9.07 5.62
CA LEU A 16 -6.54 -9.26 6.74
C LEU A 16 -6.05 -10.32 7.75
N GLY A 17 -4.98 -11.04 7.41
CA GLY A 17 -4.30 -11.95 8.32
C GLY A 17 -3.27 -11.24 9.19
N GLU A 18 -2.94 -11.85 10.32
CA GLU A 18 -1.94 -11.33 11.25
C GLU A 18 -0.53 -11.38 10.66
N ASN A 19 0.35 -10.46 11.10
CA ASN A 19 1.79 -10.46 10.83
C ASN A 19 2.22 -10.38 9.35
N GLU A 20 1.35 -9.98 8.43
CA GLU A 20 1.66 -9.90 7.00
C GLU A 20 2.17 -8.52 6.52
N VAL A 21 2.24 -7.53 7.41
CA VAL A 21 2.56 -6.13 7.06
C VAL A 21 3.97 -5.99 6.48
N ASP A 22 4.98 -6.64 7.07
CA ASP A 22 6.36 -6.53 6.59
C ASP A 22 6.54 -7.17 5.21
N LYS A 23 5.93 -8.34 5.01
CA LYS A 23 5.95 -9.04 3.71
C LYS A 23 5.23 -8.24 2.63
N ALA A 24 4.07 -7.67 2.94
CA ALA A 24 3.34 -6.81 2.01
C ALA A 24 4.15 -5.55 1.66
N SER A 25 4.82 -4.93 2.63
CA SER A 25 5.70 -3.79 2.38
C SER A 25 6.82 -4.15 1.40
N ALA A 26 7.51 -5.28 1.64
CA ALA A 26 8.57 -5.76 0.76
C ALA A 26 8.08 -6.06 -0.67
N ASN A 27 6.89 -6.64 -0.83
CA ASN A 27 6.27 -6.89 -2.13
C ASN A 27 5.97 -5.58 -2.88
N LEU A 28 5.36 -4.61 -2.21
CA LEU A 28 5.02 -3.30 -2.78
C LEU A 28 6.28 -2.53 -3.20
N ILE A 29 7.33 -2.55 -2.37
CA ILE A 29 8.62 -1.93 -2.69
C ILE A 29 9.27 -2.63 -3.89
N LYS A 30 9.23 -3.97 -3.94
CA LYS A 30 9.73 -4.73 -5.10
C LYS A 30 9.00 -4.34 -6.38
N LEU A 31 7.67 -4.19 -6.33
CA LEU A 31 6.88 -3.71 -7.47
C LEU A 31 7.26 -2.28 -7.87
N ALA A 32 7.43 -1.37 -6.90
CA ALA A 32 7.85 0.01 -7.16
C ALA A 32 9.25 0.12 -7.79
N ASN A 33 10.14 -0.83 -7.47
CA ASN A 33 11.50 -0.86 -7.98
C ASN A 33 11.58 -1.34 -9.44
N ILE A 34 10.72 -2.26 -9.85
CA ILE A 34 10.68 -2.75 -11.25
C ILE A 34 9.83 -1.87 -12.18
N SER A 35 8.99 -1.00 -11.62
CA SER A 35 8.16 -0.10 -12.41
C SER A 35 8.95 1.08 -12.99
N THR A 36 8.76 1.36 -14.28
CA THR A 36 9.32 2.52 -14.97
C THR A 36 8.77 3.84 -14.42
N VAL A 37 7.48 3.88 -14.09
CA VAL A 37 6.82 5.03 -13.46
C VAL A 37 6.80 4.79 -11.95
N LYS A 38 7.34 5.73 -11.17
CA LYS A 38 7.32 5.60 -9.71
C LYS A 38 5.91 5.80 -9.15
N PRO A 39 5.48 4.97 -8.17
CA PRO A 39 4.16 5.11 -7.60
C PRO A 39 4.03 6.41 -6.82
N SER A 40 2.86 7.03 -6.90
CA SER A 40 2.48 8.18 -6.06
C SER A 40 2.25 7.78 -4.61
N LEU A 41 1.90 6.50 -4.36
CA LEU A 41 1.58 5.97 -3.04
C LEU A 41 1.81 4.45 -3.01
N LEU A 42 2.33 3.94 -1.89
CA LEU A 42 2.26 2.53 -1.54
C LEU A 42 1.45 2.37 -0.24
N MET A 43 0.46 1.51 -0.25
CA MET A 43 -0.48 1.29 0.84
C MET A 43 -0.69 -0.21 1.11
N ILE A 44 -0.71 -0.59 2.38
CA ILE A 44 -1.22 -1.85 2.87
C ILE A 44 -2.57 -1.57 3.51
N LEU A 45 -3.63 -2.17 2.96
CA LEU A 45 -4.98 -2.05 3.49
C LEU A 45 -5.25 -3.21 4.45
N THR A 46 -5.63 -2.92 5.69
CA THR A 46 -5.63 -3.90 6.79
C THR A 46 -6.91 -3.84 7.63
N ASN A 47 -7.23 -4.92 8.35
CA ASN A 47 -8.29 -4.96 9.36
C ASN A 47 -7.86 -4.46 10.75
N THR A 48 -6.66 -3.87 10.89
CA THR A 48 -6.22 -3.21 12.13
C THR A 48 -6.95 -1.89 12.37
N GLN A 49 -6.74 -1.28 13.54
CA GLN A 49 -7.49 -0.08 13.95
C GLN A 49 -6.72 1.24 13.77
N MET A 50 -5.40 1.18 13.53
CA MET A 50 -4.56 2.38 13.50
C MET A 50 -3.90 2.57 12.15
N ALA A 51 -4.05 3.78 11.60
CA ALA A 51 -3.32 4.23 10.43
C ALA A 51 -1.95 4.78 10.81
N TYR A 52 -0.91 4.40 10.06
CA TYR A 52 0.43 4.95 10.24
C TYR A 52 1.25 4.86 8.94
N ARG A 53 2.31 5.64 8.88
CA ARG A 53 3.33 5.53 7.83
C ARG A 53 4.56 4.84 8.41
N ARG A 54 5.01 3.79 7.74
CA ARG A 54 6.22 3.06 8.11
C ARG A 54 7.48 3.84 7.70
N PRO A 55 8.65 3.57 8.32
CA PRO A 55 9.92 4.17 7.94
C PRO A 55 10.33 3.93 6.48
N ASP A 56 9.88 2.82 5.90
CA ASP A 56 10.09 2.45 4.49
C ASP A 56 9.19 3.23 3.51
N GLY A 57 8.36 4.14 4.02
CA GLY A 57 7.50 5.02 3.23
C GLY A 57 6.13 4.44 2.89
N VAL A 58 5.87 3.17 3.22
CA VAL A 58 4.59 2.50 2.96
C VAL A 58 3.55 2.89 4.03
N TYR A 59 2.32 3.17 3.58
CA TYR A 59 1.20 3.47 4.47
C TYR A 59 0.51 2.19 4.90
N VAL A 60 0.18 2.06 6.18
CA VAL A 60 -0.66 0.98 6.71
C VAL A 60 -1.99 1.61 7.11
N ILE A 61 -3.06 1.25 6.42
CA ILE A 61 -4.36 1.92 6.50
C ILE A 61 -5.46 0.91 6.84
N PRO A 62 -6.23 1.14 7.92
CA PRO A 62 -7.43 0.37 8.23
C PRO A 62 -8.49 0.42 7.12
N LEU A 63 -9.18 -0.70 6.91
CA LEU A 63 -10.36 -0.78 6.04
C LEU A 63 -11.42 0.28 6.40
N GLY A 64 -11.56 0.58 7.70
CA GLY A 64 -12.50 1.61 8.20
C GLY A 64 -12.17 3.04 7.76
N CYS A 65 -11.01 3.29 7.15
CA CYS A 65 -10.69 4.59 6.54
C CYS A 65 -11.29 4.78 5.14
N LEU A 66 -11.84 3.72 4.53
CA LEU A 66 -12.49 3.81 3.21
C LEU A 66 -13.97 4.13 3.36
N LYS A 67 -14.49 4.97 2.46
CA LYS A 67 -15.93 5.22 2.34
C LYS A 67 -16.60 4.08 1.55
N PRO A 68 -17.90 3.83 1.80
CA PRO A 68 -18.73 2.96 0.95
C PRO A 68 -18.80 3.47 -0.49
#